data_AF-A0A5E3XE49-F1
#
_entry.id   AF-A0A5E3XE49-F1
#
_cell.length_a   1.000
_cell.length_b   1.000
_cell.length_c   1.000
_cell.angle_alpha   90.00
_cell.angle_beta   90.00
_cell.angle_gamma   90.00
#
_symmetry.space_group_name_H-M   'P 1'
#
loop_
_entity.id
_entity.type
_entity.pdbx_description
1 polymer ?
#
loop_
_entity_poly.entity_id
_entity_poly.type
_entity_poly.pdbx_seq_one_letter_code
_entity_poly.pdbx_strand_id
1 'polypeptide(L)'
;MMDPAQHNQRGHLLAFPLLSLPVEIICKVLAACAVSEPPDAGYLGWIRLGHVGSTLRQILLTMTALWATAAFQLLKGVNERLERAQASPLAIDLHNWSLPYYGISSNSMHERHRLSASFLQTVIENLHRAHAITLPPDILEKSLPILESNDFVCLRNAKLVSTSDRKPTLQVSLPRAPVLRNLTMHNCVVSCDYTILESLNMRFQLYADSSDEEEDETDERFDTGILLKAVGLAANLRRLTISGSLFTEVTTTARLILPRLEDLHLDAIFDFCVDFWSVLIISKHTRVAVYIPGMDYDGWVYAVNIDETVMRRRIGFAGAIAHHFDPPGAPRINGIHLECSPTLRILLFSPETGAVLRKVKGPMHRDHVVLLDIRMDDMDGLLNLASAAPLACLNQIGEQITFSQPITLELFKSGRYSTAHWHEGLRHLDTVHTLVLDEFPPSKALWDAICLGDSPTSEGHLLPRLHVVYITLRRKSLPNGRDGEFSASDDLAEPVPRRRDSSDSDSVPVMESDSGSEDLEQFLQGDERLYERFGYQRGEPGEEQEPRVYKTTGFGVDPNIRTGGDHLLPPEGPWQNFVDGLECRTMRNVGIRQVVFHPSFWMSISKEARLRLKEDISAVAAEIVWLPPDTET
;
A
#
# COMPACT_ATOMS: atom_id res chain seq x y z
N MET A 1 56.24 3.91 -39.70
CA MET A 1 54.98 3.23 -40.04
C MET A 1 54.40 2.68 -38.75
N MET A 2 53.17 3.06 -38.40
CA MET A 2 52.44 2.43 -37.29
C MET A 2 51.78 1.15 -37.80
N ASP A 3 51.67 0.15 -36.93
CA ASP A 3 51.08 -1.14 -37.23
C ASP A 3 49.55 -0.99 -37.44
N PRO A 4 48.99 -1.39 -38.60
CA PRO A 4 47.54 -1.31 -38.84
C PRO A 4 46.70 -2.10 -37.82
N ALA A 5 47.27 -3.07 -37.10
CA ALA A 5 46.61 -3.76 -36.00
C ALA A 5 46.18 -2.82 -34.85
N GLN A 6 46.92 -1.72 -34.60
CA GLN A 6 46.58 -0.77 -33.54
C GLN A 6 45.41 0.16 -33.90
N HIS A 7 45.05 0.31 -35.17
CA HIS A 7 43.97 1.23 -35.57
C HIS A 7 42.59 0.61 -35.40
N ASN A 8 42.42 -0.68 -35.69
CA ASN A 8 41.14 -1.39 -35.52
C ASN A 8 40.70 -1.55 -34.05
N GLN A 9 41.64 -1.56 -33.09
CA GLN A 9 41.28 -1.66 -31.67
C GLN A 9 40.61 -0.39 -31.12
N ARG A 10 40.85 0.79 -31.71
CA ARG A 10 40.23 2.05 -31.25
C ARG A 10 38.77 2.21 -31.65
N GLY A 11 38.31 1.55 -32.72
CA GLY A 11 36.92 1.62 -33.17
C GLY A 11 35.94 0.91 -32.23
N HIS A 12 36.31 -0.25 -31.68
CA HIS A 12 35.43 -1.05 -30.85
C HIS A 12 35.19 -0.48 -29.44
N LEU A 13 36.11 0.32 -28.90
CA LEU A 13 35.98 0.90 -27.55
C LEU A 13 34.91 2.00 -27.44
N LEU A 14 34.47 2.58 -28.56
CA LEU A 14 33.37 3.55 -28.59
C LEU A 14 31.98 2.90 -28.64
N ALA A 15 31.88 1.59 -28.91
CA ALA A 15 30.60 0.90 -29.08
C ALA A 15 29.89 0.54 -27.77
N PHE A 16 30.61 0.50 -26.63
CA PHE A 16 30.06 0.10 -25.34
C PHE A 16 30.50 1.06 -24.21
N PRO A 17 29.75 2.15 -23.96
CA PRO A 17 30.08 3.14 -22.93
C PRO A 17 30.29 2.54 -21.52
N LEU A 18 29.58 1.46 -21.18
CA LEU A 18 29.77 0.75 -19.90
C LEU A 18 31.19 0.18 -19.75
N LEU A 19 31.79 -0.33 -20.84
CA LEU A 19 33.12 -0.94 -20.83
C LEU A 19 34.28 0.07 -20.83
N SER A 20 34.00 1.37 -21.00
CA SER A 20 35.01 2.42 -20.84
C SER A 20 35.12 2.94 -19.40
N LEU A 21 34.21 2.53 -18.51
CA LEU A 21 34.23 2.91 -17.10
C LEU A 21 35.30 2.12 -16.30
N PRO A 22 35.81 2.67 -15.19
CA PRO A 22 36.64 1.90 -14.25
C PRO A 22 35.90 0.67 -13.72
N VAL A 23 36.63 -0.43 -13.50
CA VAL A 23 36.04 -1.72 -13.10
C VAL A 23 35.23 -1.61 -11.80
N GLU A 24 35.61 -0.72 -10.88
CA GLU A 24 34.91 -0.45 -9.63
C GLU A 24 33.53 0.18 -9.86
N ILE A 25 33.37 0.97 -10.93
CA ILE A 25 32.10 1.57 -11.33
C ILE A 25 31.26 0.51 -12.06
N ILE A 26 31.87 -0.30 -12.94
CA ILE A 26 31.17 -1.42 -13.59
C ILE A 26 30.63 -2.38 -12.53
N CYS A 27 31.42 -2.77 -11.53
CA CYS A 27 30.98 -3.61 -10.41
C CYS A 27 29.82 -2.99 -9.62
N LYS A 28 29.79 -1.66 -9.42
CA LYS A 28 28.65 -0.98 -8.77
C LYS A 28 27.39 -1.00 -9.63
N VAL A 29 27.51 -0.78 -10.93
CA VAL A 29 26.39 -0.88 -11.88
C VAL A 29 25.86 -2.31 -11.92
N LEU A 30 26.73 -3.32 -12.05
CA LEU A 30 26.35 -4.73 -12.04
C LEU A 30 25.71 -5.15 -10.71
N ALA A 31 26.17 -4.64 -9.56
CA ALA A 31 25.54 -4.87 -8.27
C ALA A 31 24.15 -4.22 -8.17
N ALA A 32 23.95 -3.01 -8.73
CA ALA A 32 22.63 -2.39 -8.82
C ALA A 32 21.69 -3.18 -9.74
N CYS A 33 22.16 -3.59 -10.93
CA CYS A 33 21.41 -4.47 -11.83
C CYS A 33 21.07 -5.82 -11.17
N ALA A 34 21.94 -6.36 -10.32
CA ALA A 34 21.70 -7.62 -9.61
C ALA A 34 20.63 -7.50 -8.51
N VAL A 35 20.42 -6.30 -7.97
CA VAL A 35 19.27 -6.00 -7.10
C VAL A 35 18.02 -5.77 -7.94
N SER A 36 18.09 -5.03 -9.04
CA SER A 36 16.91 -4.77 -9.90
C SER A 36 16.40 -6.00 -10.66
N GLU A 37 17.28 -6.90 -11.06
CA GLU A 37 17.00 -8.11 -11.85
C GLU A 37 17.67 -9.34 -11.21
N PRO A 38 17.16 -9.88 -10.08
CA PRO A 38 17.64 -11.16 -9.57
C PRO A 38 17.30 -12.30 -10.55
N PRO A 39 18.05 -13.41 -10.55
CA PRO A 39 17.63 -14.64 -11.21
C PRO A 39 16.47 -15.31 -10.46
N ASP A 40 15.54 -15.89 -11.21
CA ASP A 40 14.42 -16.70 -10.73
C ASP A 40 14.25 -17.99 -11.55
N ALA A 41 13.25 -18.80 -11.24
CA ALA A 41 13.05 -20.12 -11.86
C ALA A 41 12.86 -20.09 -13.40
N GLY A 42 12.33 -19.00 -13.97
CA GLY A 42 12.12 -18.80 -15.41
C GLY A 42 13.15 -17.87 -16.06
N TYR A 43 13.82 -17.02 -15.28
CA TYR A 43 14.59 -15.89 -15.79
C TYR A 43 16.00 -15.80 -15.18
N LEU A 44 17.02 -15.58 -16.01
CA LEU A 44 18.42 -15.55 -15.54
C LEU A 44 18.82 -14.23 -14.85
N GLY A 45 17.99 -13.20 -14.84
CA GLY A 45 18.32 -11.90 -14.25
C GLY A 45 19.64 -11.33 -14.75
N TRP A 46 20.38 -10.66 -13.86
CA TRP A 46 21.71 -10.11 -14.10
C TRP A 46 22.73 -11.11 -14.68
N ILE A 47 22.54 -12.43 -14.54
CA ILE A 47 23.44 -13.44 -15.12
C ILE A 47 23.48 -13.28 -16.64
N ARG A 48 22.38 -12.81 -17.26
CA ARG A 48 22.28 -12.54 -18.69
C ARG A 48 23.30 -11.50 -19.20
N LEU A 49 23.74 -10.59 -18.33
CA LEU A 49 24.77 -9.59 -18.66
C LEU A 49 26.12 -10.24 -18.99
N GLY A 50 26.37 -11.47 -18.52
CA GLY A 50 27.52 -12.28 -18.90
C GLY A 50 27.49 -12.81 -20.35
N HIS A 51 26.36 -12.69 -21.05
CA HIS A 51 26.26 -13.01 -22.48
C HIS A 51 26.54 -11.81 -23.40
N VAL A 52 26.52 -10.58 -22.88
CA VAL A 52 26.77 -9.35 -23.66
C VAL A 52 28.22 -9.25 -24.15
N GLY A 53 29.18 -9.74 -23.37
CA GLY A 53 30.59 -9.74 -23.78
C GLY A 53 31.51 -10.44 -22.78
N SER A 54 32.65 -10.93 -23.28
CA SER A 54 33.65 -11.67 -22.48
C SER A 54 34.19 -10.88 -21.29
N THR A 55 34.38 -9.55 -21.44
CA THR A 55 34.84 -8.68 -20.35
C THR A 55 33.83 -8.61 -19.21
N LEU A 56 32.53 -8.39 -19.50
CA LEU A 56 31.49 -8.39 -18.47
C LEU A 56 31.34 -9.76 -17.82
N ARG A 57 31.41 -10.84 -18.62
CA ARG A 57 31.43 -12.22 -18.11
C ARG A 57 32.57 -12.45 -17.12
N GLN A 58 33.78 -11.99 -17.45
CA GLN A 58 34.94 -12.16 -16.58
C GLN A 58 34.80 -11.36 -15.28
N ILE A 59 34.33 -10.10 -15.36
CA ILE A 59 34.04 -9.27 -14.18
C ILE A 59 33.01 -9.98 -13.29
N LEU A 60 31.87 -10.39 -13.85
CA LEU A 60 30.82 -11.10 -13.11
C LEU A 60 31.33 -12.39 -12.45
N LEU A 61 32.13 -13.20 -13.15
CA LEU A 61 32.73 -14.42 -12.57
C LEU A 61 33.67 -14.13 -11.39
N THR A 62 34.30 -12.95 -11.33
CA THR A 62 35.14 -12.52 -10.20
C THR A 62 34.37 -11.87 -9.05
N MET A 63 33.11 -11.48 -9.24
CA MET A 63 32.27 -10.85 -8.21
C MET A 63 31.65 -11.89 -7.25
N THR A 64 32.47 -12.50 -6.40
CA THR A 64 32.07 -13.57 -5.46
C THR A 64 30.86 -13.20 -4.59
N ALA A 65 30.77 -11.96 -4.13
CA ALA A 65 29.64 -11.44 -3.35
C ALA A 65 28.29 -11.48 -4.11
N LEU A 66 28.33 -11.31 -5.44
CA LEU A 66 27.16 -11.31 -6.30
C LEU A 66 26.66 -12.77 -6.54
N TRP A 67 27.59 -13.72 -6.66
CA TRP A 67 27.25 -15.15 -6.62
C TRP A 67 26.70 -15.58 -5.25
N ALA A 68 27.18 -14.98 -4.16
CA ALA A 68 26.72 -15.25 -2.81
C ALA A 68 25.28 -14.77 -2.54
N THR A 69 24.86 -13.64 -3.15
CA THR A 69 23.46 -13.18 -3.08
C THR A 69 22.51 -14.04 -3.92
N ALA A 70 23.00 -14.67 -4.97
CA ALA A 70 22.20 -15.52 -5.87
C ALA A 70 22.37 -17.03 -5.64
N ALA A 71 23.08 -17.46 -4.60
CA ALA A 71 23.52 -18.85 -4.42
C ALA A 71 22.34 -19.85 -4.34
N PHE A 72 21.22 -19.43 -3.77
CA PHE A 72 20.03 -20.26 -3.57
C PHE A 72 18.80 -19.82 -4.36
N GLN A 73 18.88 -18.79 -5.22
CA GLN A 73 17.70 -18.30 -5.96
C GLN A 73 17.23 -19.26 -7.08
N LEU A 74 18.17 -19.92 -7.77
CA LEU A 74 17.90 -21.02 -8.70
C LEU A 74 18.11 -22.37 -8.00
N LEU A 75 17.36 -23.41 -8.41
CA LEU A 75 17.60 -24.81 -7.97
C LEU A 75 18.77 -25.48 -8.70
N LYS A 76 18.98 -25.17 -9.98
CA LYS A 76 20.01 -25.80 -10.81
C LYS A 76 21.35 -25.08 -10.62
N GLY A 77 22.45 -25.84 -10.50
CA GLY A 77 23.79 -25.26 -10.35
C GLY A 77 24.02 -24.49 -9.05
N VAL A 78 23.40 -24.93 -7.94
CA VAL A 78 23.64 -24.36 -6.58
C VAL A 78 25.10 -24.54 -6.19
N ASN A 79 25.65 -25.75 -6.38
CA ASN A 79 27.05 -26.06 -6.05
C ASN A 79 28.05 -25.15 -6.77
N GLU A 80 27.87 -24.94 -8.08
CA GLU A 80 28.68 -24.01 -8.89
C GLU A 80 28.61 -22.58 -8.36
N ARG A 81 27.42 -22.12 -7.93
CA ARG A 81 27.26 -20.77 -7.36
C ARG A 81 27.85 -20.65 -5.96
N LEU A 82 27.78 -21.70 -5.14
CA LEU A 82 28.44 -21.77 -3.84
C LEU A 82 29.97 -21.80 -3.96
N GLU A 83 30.50 -22.51 -4.96
CA GLU A 83 31.93 -22.52 -5.29
C GLU A 83 32.40 -21.11 -5.71
N ARG A 84 31.66 -20.44 -6.60
CA ARG A 84 31.93 -19.04 -7.01
C ARG A 84 31.72 -18.03 -5.89
N ALA A 85 30.81 -18.28 -4.95
CA ALA A 85 30.65 -17.46 -3.75
C ALA A 85 31.85 -17.57 -2.80
N GLN A 86 32.64 -18.65 -2.89
CA GLN A 86 33.82 -18.92 -2.06
C GLN A 86 33.49 -18.81 -0.56
N ALA A 87 34.16 -17.92 0.19
CA ALA A 87 33.89 -17.63 1.60
C ALA A 87 32.95 -16.43 1.83
N SER A 88 32.36 -15.87 0.76
CA SER A 88 31.50 -14.68 0.88
C SER A 88 30.21 -15.00 1.66
N PRO A 89 29.68 -14.06 2.45
CA PRO A 89 28.44 -14.27 3.21
C PRO A 89 27.23 -14.45 2.29
N LEU A 90 26.43 -15.49 2.51
CA LEU A 90 25.37 -15.91 1.59
C LEU A 90 24.04 -15.19 1.85
N ALA A 91 23.26 -14.93 0.81
CA ALA A 91 21.83 -14.71 0.96
C ALA A 91 21.09 -16.02 0.65
N ILE A 92 20.27 -16.47 1.60
CA ILE A 92 19.50 -17.71 1.51
C ILE A 92 18.02 -17.30 1.51
N ASP A 93 17.52 -16.84 0.36
CA ASP A 93 16.09 -16.55 0.20
C ASP A 93 15.37 -17.72 -0.46
N LEU A 94 14.44 -18.34 0.28
CA LEU A 94 13.66 -19.49 -0.15
C LEU A 94 12.15 -19.19 -0.11
N HIS A 95 11.75 -17.92 0.02
CA HIS A 95 10.32 -17.54 0.10
C HIS A 95 9.60 -17.74 -1.23
N ASN A 96 10.24 -17.37 -2.33
CA ASN A 96 9.68 -17.47 -3.68
C ASN A 96 9.46 -18.93 -4.13
N TRP A 97 9.85 -19.91 -3.31
CA TRP A 97 9.69 -21.33 -3.57
C TRP A 97 8.50 -21.92 -2.80
N SER A 98 7.97 -21.20 -1.80
CA SER A 98 6.73 -21.52 -1.10
C SER A 98 5.55 -20.74 -1.69
N LEU A 99 4.91 -21.38 -2.67
CA LEU A 99 3.50 -21.25 -3.06
C LEU A 99 3.04 -20.06 -3.95
N PRO A 100 2.13 -20.31 -4.91
CA PRO A 100 1.30 -19.26 -5.50
C PRO A 100 0.24 -18.84 -4.47
N TYR A 101 0.37 -17.62 -3.93
CA TYR A 101 -0.35 -17.21 -2.71
C TYR A 101 -1.74 -16.60 -2.95
N TYR A 102 -2.29 -16.65 -4.17
CA TYR A 102 -3.62 -16.08 -4.46
C TYR A 102 -4.49 -16.98 -5.34
N GLY A 103 -5.58 -17.47 -4.74
CA GLY A 103 -6.91 -17.59 -5.36
C GLY A 103 -7.18 -18.73 -6.35
N ILE A 104 -6.19 -19.32 -7.03
CA ILE A 104 -6.45 -20.38 -8.01
C ILE A 104 -6.43 -21.75 -7.33
N SER A 105 -7.62 -22.19 -6.90
CA SER A 105 -7.89 -23.50 -6.32
C SER A 105 -7.47 -24.63 -7.27
N SER A 106 -6.20 -25.05 -7.20
CA SER A 106 -5.64 -26.12 -8.01
C SER A 106 -4.81 -27.09 -7.17
N ASN A 107 -5.46 -28.19 -6.78
CA ASN A 107 -4.86 -29.35 -6.11
C ASN A 107 -3.73 -30.05 -6.91
N SER A 108 -3.29 -29.49 -8.04
CA SER A 108 -2.28 -30.02 -8.95
C SER A 108 -0.97 -29.21 -9.02
N MET A 109 -0.90 -28.02 -8.41
CA MET A 109 0.32 -27.18 -8.41
C MET A 109 1.26 -27.44 -7.22
N HIS A 110 0.74 -27.83 -6.04
CA HIS A 110 1.52 -27.94 -4.81
C HIS A 110 2.61 -29.04 -4.83
N GLU A 111 2.47 -30.09 -5.65
CA GLU A 111 3.49 -31.14 -5.74
C GLU A 111 4.80 -30.68 -6.43
N ARG A 112 4.77 -29.62 -7.24
CA ARG A 112 5.84 -29.34 -8.23
C ARG A 112 7.14 -28.80 -7.65
N HIS A 113 7.18 -28.39 -6.38
CA HIS A 113 8.35 -27.74 -5.77
C HIS A 113 8.80 -28.39 -4.45
N ARG A 114 8.57 -29.71 -4.27
CA ARG A 114 9.24 -30.47 -3.20
C ARG A 114 10.76 -30.39 -3.36
N LEU A 115 11.40 -29.63 -2.48
CA LEU A 115 12.84 -29.47 -2.45
C LEU A 115 13.51 -30.81 -2.14
N SER A 116 14.50 -31.18 -2.95
CA SER A 116 15.20 -32.45 -2.76
C SER A 116 15.92 -32.48 -1.42
N ALA A 117 16.00 -33.65 -0.79
CA ALA A 117 16.73 -33.82 0.47
C ALA A 117 18.20 -33.35 0.34
N SER A 118 18.82 -33.57 -0.83
CA SER A 118 20.17 -33.08 -1.15
C SER A 118 20.27 -31.54 -1.17
N PHE A 119 19.26 -30.84 -1.72
CA PHE A 119 19.24 -29.38 -1.72
C PHE A 119 19.03 -28.84 -0.30
N LEU A 120 18.09 -29.40 0.46
CA LEU A 120 17.84 -29.02 1.85
C LEU A 120 19.11 -29.20 2.70
N GLN A 121 19.82 -30.33 2.52
CA GLN A 121 21.11 -30.56 3.16
C GLN A 121 22.15 -29.50 2.77
N THR A 122 22.22 -29.11 1.49
CA THR A 122 23.13 -28.04 1.01
C THR A 122 22.81 -26.67 1.63
N VAL A 123 21.52 -26.33 1.80
CA VAL A 123 21.09 -25.13 2.54
C VAL A 123 21.57 -25.21 3.98
N ILE A 124 21.23 -26.30 4.67
CA ILE A 124 21.54 -26.57 6.08
C ILE A 124 23.04 -26.43 6.36
N GLU A 125 23.89 -27.03 5.53
CA GLU A 125 25.36 -26.97 5.65
C GLU A 125 25.90 -25.54 5.50
N ASN A 126 25.21 -24.67 4.77
CA ASN A 126 25.64 -23.31 4.48
C ASN A 126 24.95 -22.22 5.32
N LEU A 127 23.96 -22.56 6.16
CA LEU A 127 23.24 -21.62 7.04
C LEU A 127 24.19 -20.75 7.90
N HIS A 128 25.27 -21.34 8.42
CA HIS A 128 26.26 -20.65 9.24
C HIS A 128 26.98 -19.48 8.53
N ARG A 129 26.96 -19.46 7.19
CA ARG A 129 27.55 -18.40 6.35
C ARG A 129 26.56 -17.32 5.95
N ALA A 130 25.29 -17.46 6.31
CA ALA A 130 24.26 -16.54 5.86
C ALA A 130 24.43 -15.15 6.47
N HIS A 131 24.34 -14.12 5.63
CA HIS A 131 24.10 -12.74 6.08
C HIS A 131 22.62 -12.35 6.02
N ALA A 132 21.85 -13.06 5.19
CA ALA A 132 20.41 -12.97 5.10
C ALA A 132 19.81 -14.37 4.98
N ILE A 133 18.80 -14.69 5.79
CA ILE A 133 17.98 -15.89 5.63
C ILE A 133 16.51 -15.51 5.46
N THR A 134 15.83 -16.16 4.53
CA THR A 134 14.37 -16.20 4.43
C THR A 134 13.94 -17.66 4.34
N LEU A 135 13.40 -18.20 5.44
CA LEU A 135 13.04 -19.62 5.55
C LEU A 135 11.52 -19.80 5.56
N PRO A 136 10.93 -20.49 4.56
CA PRO A 136 9.54 -20.90 4.59
C PRO A 136 9.31 -22.07 5.57
N PRO A 137 8.05 -22.37 5.94
CA PRO A 137 7.70 -23.30 7.03
C PRO A 137 8.39 -24.66 6.96
N ASP A 138 8.25 -25.35 5.82
CA ASP A 138 8.84 -26.68 5.55
C ASP A 138 10.35 -26.77 5.75
N ILE A 139 11.05 -25.63 5.64
CA ILE A 139 12.51 -25.54 5.75
C ILE A 139 12.88 -25.04 7.15
N LEU A 140 12.10 -24.11 7.71
CA LEU A 140 12.27 -23.62 9.07
C LEU A 140 12.27 -24.77 10.07
N GLU A 141 11.23 -25.62 10.06
CA GLU A 141 11.11 -26.77 10.97
C GLU A 141 12.30 -27.74 10.87
N LYS A 142 12.74 -28.04 9.64
CA LYS A 142 13.90 -28.92 9.38
C LYS A 142 15.24 -28.27 9.75
N SER A 143 15.27 -26.94 9.86
CA SER A 143 16.47 -26.17 10.20
C SER A 143 16.59 -25.85 11.69
N LEU A 144 15.53 -26.04 12.50
CA LEU A 144 15.53 -25.68 13.93
C LEU A 144 16.77 -26.18 14.70
N PRO A 145 17.20 -27.46 14.59
CA PRO A 145 18.35 -27.94 15.36
C PRO A 145 19.66 -27.21 14.99
N ILE A 146 19.76 -26.69 13.77
CA ILE A 146 20.93 -25.94 13.26
C ILE A 146 20.84 -24.47 13.67
N LEU A 147 19.65 -23.85 13.64
CA LEU A 147 19.43 -22.49 14.11
C LEU A 147 19.74 -22.37 15.62
N GLU A 148 19.38 -23.39 16.40
CA GLU A 148 19.63 -23.44 17.84
C GLU A 148 21.09 -23.71 18.22
N SER A 149 21.82 -24.50 17.43
CA SER A 149 23.17 -25.00 17.79
C SER A 149 24.33 -24.20 17.19
N ASN A 150 24.13 -23.45 16.10
CA ASN A 150 25.20 -22.76 15.39
C ASN A 150 25.35 -21.27 15.73
N ASP A 151 26.56 -20.76 15.48
CA ASP A 151 26.90 -19.35 15.59
C ASP A 151 26.68 -18.65 14.24
N PHE A 152 25.91 -17.58 14.23
CA PHE A 152 25.48 -16.84 13.03
C PHE A 152 26.19 -15.49 12.93
N VAL A 153 27.52 -15.54 12.91
CA VAL A 153 28.42 -14.38 13.03
C VAL A 153 28.18 -13.31 11.95
N CYS A 154 27.73 -13.71 10.76
CA CYS A 154 27.44 -12.82 9.63
C CYS A 154 25.98 -12.39 9.50
N LEU A 155 25.05 -13.01 10.25
CA LEU A 155 23.61 -12.90 10.02
C LEU A 155 23.08 -11.52 10.42
N ARG A 156 22.72 -10.72 9.43
CA ARG A 156 22.21 -9.35 9.59
C ARG A 156 20.70 -9.27 9.44
N ASN A 157 20.13 -10.11 8.57
CA ASN A 157 18.70 -10.14 8.25
C ASN A 157 18.15 -11.56 8.43
N ALA A 158 17.02 -11.72 9.11
CA ALA A 158 16.30 -12.99 9.16
C ALA A 158 14.80 -12.77 8.93
N LYS A 159 14.20 -13.52 8.01
CA LYS A 159 12.75 -13.65 7.83
C LYS A 159 12.35 -15.12 8.01
N LEU A 160 11.71 -15.43 9.13
CA LEU A 160 11.29 -16.78 9.47
C LEU A 160 9.76 -16.89 9.38
N VAL A 161 9.27 -17.91 8.70
CA VAL A 161 7.83 -18.11 8.46
C VAL A 161 7.43 -19.51 8.92
N SER A 162 6.36 -19.60 9.70
CA SER A 162 5.69 -20.85 10.10
C SER A 162 4.25 -20.85 9.59
N THR A 163 3.71 -22.05 9.34
CA THR A 163 2.28 -22.35 9.04
C THR A 163 1.75 -23.34 10.08
N SER A 164 2.15 -23.14 11.33
CA SER A 164 1.73 -24.00 12.43
C SER A 164 0.34 -23.56 12.91
N ASP A 165 -0.67 -23.84 12.11
CA ASP A 165 -2.05 -23.37 12.29
C ASP A 165 -2.80 -24.07 13.46
N ARG A 166 -2.14 -25.00 14.16
CA ARG A 166 -2.73 -25.88 15.19
C ARG A 166 -1.75 -26.25 16.34
N LYS A 167 -0.82 -25.36 16.71
CA LYS A 167 0.09 -25.57 17.86
C LYS A 167 0.50 -24.24 18.48
N PRO A 168 0.89 -24.24 19.78
CA PRO A 168 1.58 -23.10 20.39
C PRO A 168 2.74 -22.62 19.53
N THR A 169 2.76 -21.30 19.33
CA THR A 169 3.61 -20.57 18.39
C THR A 169 5.06 -21.05 18.38
N LEU A 170 5.54 -21.43 17.19
CA LEU A 170 6.86 -22.05 17.03
C LEU A 170 7.96 -21.17 17.62
N GLN A 171 8.65 -21.69 18.64
CA GLN A 171 9.81 -21.01 19.23
C GLN A 171 11.07 -21.38 18.44
N VAL A 172 11.81 -20.37 18.00
CA VAL A 172 13.09 -20.52 17.28
C VAL A 172 14.17 -19.80 18.10
N SER A 173 15.32 -20.44 18.33
CA SER A 173 16.46 -19.76 18.97
C SER A 173 17.47 -19.30 17.92
N LEU A 174 17.94 -18.06 18.05
CA LEU A 174 19.10 -17.49 17.32
C LEU A 174 20.05 -16.84 18.35
N PRO A 175 20.65 -17.63 19.26
CA PRO A 175 21.31 -17.11 20.47
C PRO A 175 22.61 -16.35 20.18
N ARG A 176 23.19 -16.50 18.98
CA ARG A 176 24.52 -15.99 18.62
C ARG A 176 24.55 -15.35 17.22
N ALA A 177 23.71 -14.34 17.02
CA ALA A 177 23.67 -13.52 15.81
C ALA A 177 24.06 -12.04 16.13
N PRO A 178 25.33 -11.73 16.49
CA PRO A 178 25.72 -10.42 17.04
C PRO A 178 25.58 -9.24 16.05
N VAL A 179 25.50 -9.54 14.75
CA VAL A 179 25.29 -8.55 13.69
C VAL A 179 23.85 -8.50 13.19
N LEU A 180 22.91 -9.20 13.84
CA LEU A 180 21.49 -9.17 13.50
C LEU A 180 20.96 -7.74 13.71
N ARG A 181 20.34 -7.18 12.66
CA ARG A 181 19.76 -5.82 12.68
C ARG A 181 18.31 -5.83 12.23
N ASN A 182 17.92 -6.74 11.35
CA ASN A 182 16.55 -6.82 10.83
C ASN A 182 16.00 -8.22 11.07
N LEU A 183 14.88 -8.30 11.79
CA LEU A 183 14.18 -9.55 12.09
C LEU A 183 12.73 -9.43 11.62
N THR A 184 12.28 -10.39 10.84
CA THR A 184 10.90 -10.60 10.45
C THR A 184 10.48 -11.99 10.92
N MET A 185 9.38 -12.09 11.66
CA MET A 185 8.82 -13.36 12.12
C MET A 185 7.35 -13.45 11.72
N HIS A 186 6.95 -14.56 11.12
CA HIS A 186 5.56 -14.86 10.75
C HIS A 186 5.14 -16.17 11.44
N ASN A 187 4.14 -16.09 12.32
CA ASN A 187 3.59 -17.18 13.14
C ASN A 187 4.66 -17.96 13.96
N CYS A 188 5.78 -17.31 14.32
CA CYS A 188 6.84 -17.87 15.15
C CYS A 188 7.44 -16.81 16.08
N VAL A 189 7.99 -17.23 17.23
CA VAL A 189 8.70 -16.35 18.18
C VAL A 189 10.19 -16.67 18.14
N VAL A 190 11.02 -15.63 17.98
CA VAL A 190 12.47 -15.80 17.83
C VAL A 190 13.20 -15.32 19.08
N SER A 191 13.90 -16.21 19.77
CA SER A 191 14.77 -15.88 20.91
C SER A 191 16.14 -15.44 20.41
N CYS A 192 16.43 -14.14 20.49
CA CYS A 192 17.70 -13.55 20.08
C CYS A 192 18.09 -12.37 20.99
N ASP A 193 19.25 -11.76 20.75
CA ASP A 193 19.58 -10.47 21.37
C ASP A 193 18.77 -9.35 20.70
N TYR A 194 17.65 -8.97 21.33
CA TYR A 194 16.82 -7.86 20.85
C TYR A 194 17.51 -6.50 20.96
N THR A 195 18.51 -6.34 21.83
CA THR A 195 19.14 -5.04 22.09
C THR A 195 19.87 -4.48 20.88
N ILE A 196 20.31 -5.34 19.95
CA ILE A 196 21.05 -4.97 18.74
C ILE A 196 20.15 -4.72 17.52
N LEU A 197 18.84 -4.98 17.59
CA LEU A 197 17.93 -4.84 16.45
C LEU A 197 17.66 -3.37 16.10
N GLU A 198 17.65 -3.09 14.79
CA GLU A 198 17.25 -1.81 14.17
C GLU A 198 15.84 -1.91 13.56
N SER A 199 15.40 -3.11 13.18
CA SER A 199 14.09 -3.37 12.57
C SER A 199 13.50 -4.70 13.07
N LEU A 200 12.22 -4.66 13.45
CA LEU A 200 11.46 -5.81 13.93
C LEU A 200 10.11 -5.80 13.23
N ASN A 201 9.81 -6.84 12.47
CA ASN A 201 8.51 -7.07 11.83
C ASN A 201 7.92 -8.37 12.38
N MET A 202 6.71 -8.30 12.89
CA MET A 202 6.01 -9.39 13.55
C MET A 202 4.66 -9.55 12.87
N ARG A 203 4.40 -10.73 12.32
CA ARG A 203 3.15 -11.10 11.67
C ARG A 203 2.58 -12.33 12.36
N PHE A 204 1.36 -12.23 12.88
CA PHE A 204 0.68 -13.31 13.58
C PHE A 204 -0.77 -13.40 13.08
N GLN A 205 -0.98 -14.22 12.06
CA GLN A 205 -2.26 -14.33 11.32
C GLN A 205 -2.79 -15.77 11.35
N LEU A 206 -4.11 -15.88 11.52
CA LEU A 206 -4.85 -17.10 11.23
C LEU A 206 -4.91 -17.32 9.70
N TYR A 207 -4.71 -18.56 9.27
CA TYR A 207 -4.96 -18.98 7.90
C TYR A 207 -6.44 -19.37 7.79
N ALA A 208 -7.27 -18.53 7.19
CA ALA A 208 -8.72 -18.73 7.05
C ALA A 208 -9.12 -19.91 6.11
N ASP A 209 -8.15 -20.65 5.56
CA ASP A 209 -8.37 -21.69 4.55
C ASP A 209 -8.75 -23.05 5.16
N SER A 210 -8.78 -23.18 6.50
CA SER A 210 -9.33 -24.36 7.17
C SER A 210 -10.84 -24.23 7.36
N SER A 211 -11.59 -24.32 6.26
CA SER A 211 -13.06 -24.39 6.25
C SER A 211 -13.63 -25.72 6.79
N ASP A 212 -12.83 -26.48 7.54
CA ASP A 212 -13.25 -27.71 8.20
C ASP A 212 -13.90 -27.32 9.54
N GLU A 213 -15.24 -27.20 9.52
CA GLU A 213 -16.13 -26.66 10.57
C GLU A 213 -16.15 -27.45 11.91
N GLU A 214 -15.10 -28.19 12.29
CA GLU A 214 -15.05 -28.90 13.58
C GLU A 214 -14.67 -27.94 14.72
N GLU A 215 -15.72 -27.43 15.38
CA GLU A 215 -15.85 -26.43 16.46
C GLU A 215 -15.01 -26.62 17.75
N ASP A 216 -13.78 -27.16 17.69
CA ASP A 216 -12.85 -27.04 18.82
C ASP A 216 -12.36 -25.58 18.91
N GLU A 217 -13.15 -24.73 19.59
CA GLU A 217 -12.81 -23.38 20.08
C GLU A 217 -11.68 -23.41 21.13
N THR A 218 -10.62 -24.18 20.89
CA THR A 218 -9.37 -24.03 21.63
C THR A 218 -8.80 -22.67 21.29
N ASP A 219 -8.96 -21.73 22.22
CA ASP A 219 -8.54 -20.34 22.16
C ASP A 219 -7.00 -20.23 22.11
N GLU A 220 -6.38 -20.69 21.01
CA GLU A 220 -4.93 -20.65 20.73
C GLU A 220 -4.46 -19.21 20.39
N ARG A 221 -4.90 -18.28 21.23
CA ARG A 221 -4.51 -16.89 21.28
C ARG A 221 -3.01 -16.75 21.57
N PHE A 222 -2.37 -15.82 20.87
CA PHE A 222 -0.94 -15.56 21.06
C PHE A 222 -0.68 -14.84 22.40
N ASP A 223 0.31 -15.34 23.18
CA ASP A 223 0.79 -14.67 24.39
C ASP A 223 1.57 -13.40 24.04
N THR A 224 0.84 -12.27 24.04
CA THR A 224 1.40 -10.94 23.80
C THR A 224 2.45 -10.56 24.83
N GLY A 225 2.42 -11.10 26.06
CA GLY A 225 3.41 -10.83 27.10
C GLY A 225 4.85 -11.18 26.69
N ILE A 226 5.04 -12.27 25.94
CA ILE A 226 6.35 -12.67 25.39
C ILE A 226 6.83 -11.65 24.35
N LEU A 227 5.95 -11.23 23.44
CA LEU A 227 6.25 -10.23 22.40
C LEU A 227 6.58 -8.87 23.00
N LEU A 228 5.81 -8.40 23.98
CA LEU A 228 6.01 -7.09 24.61
C LEU A 228 7.32 -7.07 25.41
N LYS A 229 7.70 -8.20 26.02
CA LYS A 229 9.03 -8.37 26.63
C LYS A 229 10.14 -8.30 25.58
N ALA A 230 9.97 -8.92 24.43
CA ALA A 230 10.92 -8.85 23.32
C ALA A 230 11.07 -7.42 22.76
N VAL A 231 9.96 -6.73 22.50
CA VAL A 231 9.93 -5.32 22.08
C VAL A 231 10.58 -4.41 23.14
N GLY A 232 10.28 -4.61 24.43
CA GLY A 232 10.84 -3.84 25.53
C GLY A 232 12.37 -3.99 25.71
N LEU A 233 12.97 -5.04 25.17
CA LEU A 233 14.43 -5.22 25.13
C LEU A 233 15.09 -4.53 23.91
N ALA A 234 14.31 -4.14 22.90
CA ALA A 234 14.80 -3.61 21.62
C ALA A 234 15.11 -2.10 21.68
N ALA A 235 16.00 -1.68 22.59
CA ALA A 235 16.34 -0.27 22.82
C ALA A 235 16.93 0.48 21.60
N ASN A 236 17.45 -0.25 20.61
CA ASN A 236 17.99 0.31 19.36
C ASN A 236 16.99 0.33 18.19
N LEU A 237 15.75 -0.11 18.42
CA LEU A 237 14.76 -0.29 17.37
C LEU A 237 14.38 1.05 16.72
N ARG A 238 14.52 1.11 15.39
CA ARG A 238 14.10 2.23 14.55
C ARG A 238 12.80 1.94 13.82
N ARG A 239 12.51 0.67 13.50
CA ARG A 239 11.34 0.27 12.74
C ARG A 239 10.64 -0.89 13.43
N LEU A 240 9.39 -0.70 13.81
CA LEU A 240 8.53 -1.71 14.41
C LEU A 240 7.31 -1.91 13.52
N THR A 241 7.09 -3.14 13.07
CA THR A 241 5.86 -3.56 12.40
C THR A 241 5.23 -4.68 13.22
N ILE A 242 3.94 -4.54 13.54
CA ILE A 242 3.13 -5.57 14.21
C ILE A 242 1.88 -5.75 13.36
N SER A 243 1.63 -6.96 12.86
CA SER A 243 0.57 -7.26 11.89
C SER A 243 -0.14 -8.59 12.18
N GLY A 244 -1.44 -8.66 11.92
CA GLY A 244 -2.28 -9.86 12.05
C GLY A 244 -3.29 -9.89 13.20
N SER A 245 -4.10 -10.94 13.21
CA SER A 245 -5.31 -11.11 14.04
C SER A 245 -5.10 -11.92 15.32
N LEU A 246 -4.01 -12.67 15.47
CA LEU A 246 -3.79 -13.59 16.61
C LEU A 246 -3.45 -12.90 17.95
N PHE A 247 -3.26 -11.58 17.96
CA PHE A 247 -2.89 -10.85 19.17
C PHE A 247 -4.06 -10.73 20.16
N THR A 248 -3.72 -10.75 21.44
CA THR A 248 -4.64 -10.59 22.57
C THR A 248 -4.58 -9.19 23.17
N GLU A 249 -5.50 -8.89 24.10
CA GLU A 249 -5.41 -7.73 24.98
C GLU A 249 -4.02 -7.65 25.65
N VAL A 250 -3.49 -6.43 25.82
CA VAL A 250 -2.16 -6.24 26.39
C VAL A 250 -2.24 -6.21 27.92
N THR A 251 -1.94 -7.36 28.53
CA THR A 251 -2.04 -7.55 29.99
C THR A 251 -0.92 -6.90 30.82
N THR A 252 0.13 -6.37 30.19
CA THR A 252 1.26 -5.76 30.92
C THR A 252 0.97 -4.32 31.33
N THR A 253 1.36 -3.95 32.55
CA THR A 253 1.38 -2.54 33.01
C THR A 253 2.74 -1.86 32.81
N ALA A 254 3.74 -2.60 32.32
CA ALA A 254 5.08 -2.09 32.10
C ALA A 254 5.16 -1.22 30.83
N ARG A 255 5.64 0.01 30.98
CA ARG A 255 5.82 0.95 29.86
C ARG A 255 6.94 0.52 28.92
N LEU A 256 6.65 0.45 27.63
CA LEU A 256 7.59 0.09 26.56
C LEU A 256 8.25 1.37 26.00
N ILE A 257 9.51 1.61 26.36
CA ILE A 257 10.23 2.83 25.96
C ILE A 257 11.09 2.55 24.72
N LEU A 258 10.69 3.10 23.56
CA LEU A 258 11.38 2.94 22.28
C LEU A 258 11.90 4.30 21.78
N PRO A 259 13.00 4.82 22.36
CA PRO A 259 13.43 6.21 22.17
C PRO A 259 14.03 6.48 20.78
N ARG A 260 14.38 5.43 20.03
CA ARG A 260 14.99 5.49 18.69
C ARG A 260 14.02 5.17 17.56
N LEU A 261 12.73 4.98 17.86
CA LEU A 261 11.76 4.55 16.86
C LEU A 261 11.49 5.67 15.84
N GLU A 262 11.76 5.39 14.57
CA GLU A 262 11.57 6.24 13.40
C GLU A 262 10.29 5.89 12.64
N ASP A 263 9.92 4.60 12.60
CA ASP A 263 8.68 4.09 12.00
C ASP A 263 7.99 3.09 12.94
N LEU A 264 6.68 3.25 13.12
CA LEU A 264 5.76 2.30 13.75
C LEU A 264 4.65 1.96 12.77
N HIS A 265 4.48 0.69 12.45
CA HIS A 265 3.35 0.15 11.70
C HIS A 265 2.58 -0.84 12.59
N LEU A 266 1.29 -0.57 12.81
CA LEU A 266 0.37 -1.47 13.51
C LEU A 266 -0.72 -1.88 12.51
N ASP A 267 -1.00 -3.16 12.39
CA ASP A 267 -1.96 -3.77 11.46
C ASP A 267 -2.63 -4.93 12.19
N ALA A 268 -3.42 -4.61 13.23
CA ALA A 268 -3.88 -5.61 14.20
C ALA A 268 -5.26 -5.26 14.74
N ILE A 269 -5.89 -6.20 15.46
CA ILE A 269 -7.21 -5.99 16.05
C ILE A 269 -7.27 -4.71 16.90
N PHE A 270 -8.45 -4.09 16.93
CA PHE A 270 -8.65 -2.77 17.53
C PHE A 270 -8.19 -2.70 18.99
N ASP A 271 -8.63 -3.63 19.83
CA ASP A 271 -8.33 -3.59 21.27
C ASP A 271 -6.83 -3.80 21.55
N PHE A 272 -6.14 -4.70 20.83
CA PHE A 272 -4.68 -4.80 20.90
C PHE A 272 -3.99 -3.48 20.54
N CYS A 273 -4.42 -2.80 19.47
CA CYS A 273 -3.83 -1.52 19.07
C CYS A 273 -4.00 -0.44 20.16
N VAL A 274 -5.17 -0.37 20.79
CA VAL A 274 -5.46 0.55 21.90
C VAL A 274 -4.59 0.24 23.11
N ASP A 275 -4.56 -1.01 23.57
CA ASP A 275 -3.84 -1.37 24.78
C ASP A 275 -2.32 -1.27 24.56
N PHE A 276 -1.81 -1.69 23.39
CA PHE A 276 -0.41 -1.55 23.01
C PHE A 276 0.02 -0.07 23.00
N TRP A 277 -0.81 0.82 22.43
CA TRP A 277 -0.54 2.26 22.44
C TRP A 277 -0.50 2.83 23.87
N SER A 278 -1.37 2.34 24.76
CA SER A 278 -1.44 2.81 26.15
C SER A 278 -0.16 2.56 26.97
N VAL A 279 0.58 1.49 26.65
CA VAL A 279 1.85 1.15 27.29
C VAL A 279 3.07 1.73 26.56
N LEU A 280 2.89 2.24 25.34
CA LEU A 280 3.98 2.64 24.46
C LEU A 280 4.49 4.07 24.75
N ILE A 281 5.80 4.22 24.86
CA ILE A 281 6.49 5.51 24.94
C ILE A 281 7.49 5.59 23.80
N ILE A 282 7.06 6.23 22.72
CA ILE A 282 7.85 6.48 21.51
C ILE A 282 8.32 7.93 21.42
N SER A 283 9.27 8.18 20.52
CA SER A 283 9.67 9.54 20.19
C SER A 283 8.49 10.32 19.61
N LYS A 284 8.44 11.63 19.82
CA LYS A 284 7.59 12.52 19.00
C LYS A 284 8.02 12.48 17.53
N HIS A 285 9.25 12.03 17.25
CA HIS A 285 9.79 11.88 15.91
C HIS A 285 9.46 10.57 15.19
N THR A 286 8.66 9.69 15.81
CA THR A 286 8.23 8.42 15.21
C THR A 286 7.12 8.64 14.17
N ARG A 287 7.31 8.17 12.94
CA ARG A 287 6.24 8.08 11.95
C ARG A 287 5.33 6.92 12.33
N VAL A 288 4.07 7.21 12.65
CA VAL A 288 3.06 6.19 12.93
C VAL A 288 2.23 5.97 11.69
N ALA A 289 1.94 4.69 11.41
CA ALA A 289 0.86 4.22 10.58
C ALA A 289 0.14 3.13 11.38
N VAL A 290 -1.11 3.38 11.75
CA VAL A 290 -2.00 2.34 12.27
C VAL A 290 -2.95 1.96 11.14
N TYR A 291 -3.21 0.67 11.02
CA TYR A 291 -4.22 0.00 10.22
C TYR A 291 -5.06 -0.81 11.21
N ILE A 292 -6.35 -0.56 11.24
CA ILE A 292 -7.30 -1.29 12.07
C ILE A 292 -8.26 -1.97 11.11
N PRO A 293 -8.27 -3.31 10.99
CA PRO A 293 -9.20 -3.98 10.11
C PRO A 293 -10.66 -3.74 10.53
N GLY A 294 -11.56 -3.90 9.56
CA GLY A 294 -12.97 -4.15 9.84
C GLY A 294 -13.15 -5.43 10.68
N MET A 295 -14.38 -5.68 11.13
CA MET A 295 -14.71 -7.01 11.69
C MET A 295 -14.40 -8.11 10.66
N ASP A 296 -14.13 -9.34 11.14
CA ASP A 296 -13.50 -10.41 10.36
C ASP A 296 -14.07 -10.66 8.96
N TYR A 297 -13.17 -11.07 8.06
CA TYR A 297 -13.42 -11.26 6.63
C TYR A 297 -14.52 -12.29 6.31
N ASP A 298 -14.94 -13.11 7.25
CA ASP A 298 -16.08 -14.03 7.04
C ASP A 298 -17.43 -13.30 6.95
N GLY A 299 -17.47 -12.01 7.28
CA GLY A 299 -18.67 -11.19 7.38
C GLY A 299 -19.07 -10.35 6.15
N TRP A 300 -18.36 -10.36 5.01
CA TRP A 300 -18.62 -9.44 3.86
C TRP A 300 -20.07 -9.42 3.32
N VAL A 301 -20.88 -10.43 3.63
CA VAL A 301 -22.29 -10.55 3.21
C VAL A 301 -23.25 -9.75 4.11
N TYR A 302 -22.83 -9.37 5.32
CA TYR A 302 -23.66 -8.63 6.27
C TYR A 302 -22.98 -7.33 6.68
N ALA A 303 -23.63 -6.21 6.40
CA ALA A 303 -23.29 -4.93 7.00
C ALA A 303 -23.52 -5.01 8.52
N VAL A 304 -22.48 -5.43 9.25
CA VAL A 304 -22.49 -5.48 10.72
C VAL A 304 -22.63 -4.06 11.21
N ASN A 305 -23.79 -3.73 11.79
CA ASN A 305 -24.02 -2.44 12.43
C ASN A 305 -22.98 -2.23 13.54
N ILE A 306 -21.92 -1.48 13.24
CA ILE A 306 -20.90 -1.13 14.23
C ILE A 306 -21.59 -0.26 15.29
N ASP A 307 -21.58 -0.74 16.53
CA ASP A 307 -22.17 -0.01 17.65
C ASP A 307 -21.49 1.36 17.83
N GLU A 308 -22.30 2.37 18.18
CA GLU A 308 -21.84 3.75 18.36
C GLU A 308 -20.74 3.83 19.42
N THR A 309 -20.79 2.97 20.46
CA THR A 309 -19.75 2.98 21.50
C THR A 309 -18.41 2.47 20.98
N VAL A 310 -18.41 1.45 20.11
CA VAL A 310 -17.20 0.94 19.44
C VAL A 310 -16.62 2.01 18.51
N MET A 311 -17.47 2.67 17.73
CA MET A 311 -17.03 3.76 16.85
C MET A 311 -16.47 4.95 17.65
N ARG A 312 -17.11 5.31 18.77
CA ARG A 312 -16.61 6.36 19.68
C ARG A 312 -15.27 5.98 20.33
N ARG A 313 -15.04 4.71 20.68
CA ARG A 313 -13.73 4.20 21.10
C ARG A 313 -12.68 4.33 19.98
N ARG A 314 -13.01 3.97 18.74
CA ARG A 314 -12.12 4.09 17.56
C ARG A 314 -11.72 5.56 17.29
N ILE A 315 -12.69 6.48 17.30
CA ILE A 315 -12.45 7.92 17.18
C ILE A 315 -11.55 8.42 18.32
N GLY A 316 -11.89 8.08 19.57
CA GLY A 316 -11.10 8.46 20.75
C GLY A 316 -9.65 7.96 20.70
N PHE A 317 -9.41 6.77 20.15
CA PHE A 317 -8.08 6.22 19.91
C PHE A 317 -7.30 6.99 18.83
N ALA A 318 -7.95 7.35 17.72
CA ALA A 318 -7.33 8.19 16.68
C ALA A 318 -6.92 9.57 17.22
N GLY A 319 -7.75 10.18 18.08
CA GLY A 319 -7.37 11.35 18.87
C GLY A 319 -6.18 11.08 19.79
N ALA A 320 -6.18 9.99 20.55
CA ALA A 320 -5.05 9.63 21.42
C ALA A 320 -3.72 9.43 20.66
N ILE A 321 -3.76 9.01 19.39
CA ILE A 321 -2.59 9.01 18.50
C ILE A 321 -2.19 10.44 18.13
N ALA A 322 -3.15 11.26 17.69
CA ALA A 322 -2.90 12.63 17.26
C ALA A 322 -2.31 13.52 18.36
N HIS A 323 -2.82 13.44 19.59
CA HIS A 323 -2.32 14.17 20.76
C HIS A 323 -0.81 13.95 21.01
N HIS A 324 -0.25 12.78 20.66
CA HIS A 324 1.19 12.53 20.82
C HIS A 324 2.07 13.49 19.99
N PHE A 325 1.51 14.07 18.91
CA PHE A 325 2.19 14.91 17.94
C PHE A 325 1.80 16.40 17.96
N ASP A 326 0.89 16.83 18.84
CA ASP A 326 0.59 18.26 19.10
C ASP A 326 1.82 19.17 19.37
N PRO A 327 2.86 18.73 20.13
CA PRO A 327 3.85 19.66 20.66
C PRO A 327 4.59 20.46 19.57
N PRO A 328 4.80 21.78 19.73
CA PRO A 328 5.40 22.60 18.68
C PRO A 328 6.79 22.10 18.29
N GLY A 329 6.96 21.74 17.02
CA GLY A 329 8.19 21.14 16.48
C GLY A 329 8.25 19.61 16.57
N ALA A 330 7.21 18.94 17.08
CA ALA A 330 6.98 17.52 16.79
C ALA A 330 6.78 17.36 15.27
N PRO A 331 7.39 16.35 14.64
CA PRO A 331 7.20 16.08 13.23
C PRO A 331 5.91 15.31 12.97
N ARG A 332 5.70 15.08 11.68
CA ARG A 332 4.40 14.94 11.04
C ARG A 332 3.88 13.51 11.18
N ILE A 333 2.61 13.35 11.56
CA ILE A 333 1.91 12.06 11.49
C ILE A 333 1.90 11.62 10.02
N ASN A 334 2.37 10.41 9.74
CA ASN A 334 2.49 9.92 8.35
C ASN A 334 1.33 8.97 7.95
N GLY A 335 0.28 8.87 8.77
CA GLY A 335 -1.00 8.20 8.48
C GLY A 335 -1.72 7.69 9.74
N ILE A 336 -3.06 7.74 9.74
CA ILE A 336 -3.92 7.02 10.72
C ILE A 336 -5.01 6.32 9.91
N HIS A 337 -4.73 5.12 9.43
CA HIS A 337 -5.62 4.37 8.54
C HIS A 337 -6.59 3.51 9.37
N LEU A 338 -7.90 3.70 9.19
CA LEU A 338 -8.95 3.05 9.99
C LEU A 338 -9.91 2.30 9.03
N GLU A 339 -9.60 1.06 8.67
CA GLU A 339 -10.32 0.33 7.61
C GLU A 339 -11.69 -0.25 8.04
N CYS A 340 -12.62 -0.36 7.06
CA CYS A 340 -13.93 -1.08 7.06
C CYS A 340 -14.34 -1.51 5.61
N SER A 341 -15.31 -0.87 4.92
CA SER A 341 -15.53 -1.00 3.46
C SER A 341 -15.39 0.33 2.63
N PRO A 342 -14.87 0.30 1.39
CA PRO A 342 -14.09 1.39 0.77
C PRO A 342 -14.83 2.70 0.37
N THR A 343 -15.04 3.69 1.25
CA THR A 343 -15.92 4.86 0.96
C THR A 343 -15.58 6.29 1.43
N LEU A 344 -14.60 6.61 2.29
CA LEU A 344 -14.10 8.00 2.45
C LEU A 344 -12.61 8.04 2.82
N ARG A 345 -11.85 8.92 2.14
CA ARG A 345 -10.48 9.25 2.54
C ARG A 345 -10.28 10.75 2.70
N ILE A 346 -9.68 11.14 3.82
CA ILE A 346 -9.32 12.50 4.21
C ILE A 346 -7.80 12.56 4.31
N LEU A 347 -7.18 13.38 3.48
CA LEU A 347 -5.75 13.63 3.46
C LEU A 347 -5.46 15.08 3.80
N LEU A 348 -4.52 15.31 4.71
CA LEU A 348 -3.93 16.62 4.95
C LEU A 348 -2.48 16.60 4.47
N PHE A 349 -2.10 17.56 3.64
CA PHE A 349 -0.72 17.77 3.22
C PHE A 349 -0.19 19.12 3.67
N SER A 350 1.12 19.18 3.93
CA SER A 350 1.88 20.42 4.12
C SER A 350 2.89 20.57 2.99
N PRO A 351 3.10 21.79 2.44
CA PRO A 351 4.17 22.04 1.48
C PRO A 351 5.55 21.88 2.13
N GLU A 352 6.44 21.17 1.45
CA GLU A 352 7.84 20.94 1.84
C GLU A 352 8.69 20.78 0.57
N THR A 353 9.40 21.85 0.16
CA THR A 353 10.17 21.87 -1.08
C THR A 353 11.22 20.75 -1.12
N GLY A 354 11.23 19.97 -2.20
CA GLY A 354 12.09 18.80 -2.40
C GLY A 354 11.53 17.50 -1.83
N ALA A 355 10.40 17.51 -1.12
CA ALA A 355 9.71 16.28 -0.74
C ALA A 355 9.12 15.56 -1.96
N VAL A 356 9.11 14.23 -1.93
CA VAL A 356 8.55 13.38 -3.00
C VAL A 356 7.72 12.26 -2.39
N LEU A 357 6.41 12.28 -2.65
CA LEU A 357 5.45 11.29 -2.19
C LEU A 357 5.27 10.21 -3.25
N ARG A 358 6.16 9.20 -3.26
CA ARG A 358 6.15 8.08 -4.24
C ARG A 358 4.78 7.41 -4.40
N LYS A 359 3.98 7.34 -3.32
CA LYS A 359 2.67 6.65 -3.28
C LYS A 359 1.47 7.52 -3.61
N VAL A 360 1.64 8.83 -3.74
CA VAL A 360 0.54 9.77 -4.03
C VAL A 360 0.68 10.20 -5.49
N LYS A 361 -0.20 9.72 -6.37
CA LYS A 361 -0.30 10.22 -7.76
C LYS A 361 -1.08 11.54 -7.77
N GLY A 362 -0.74 12.46 -8.68
CA GLY A 362 -1.43 13.75 -8.85
C GLY A 362 -0.60 14.98 -8.47
N PRO A 363 -1.21 16.16 -8.26
CA PRO A 363 -0.49 17.43 -8.13
C PRO A 363 0.36 17.51 -6.85
N MET A 364 0.03 16.74 -5.81
CA MET A 364 0.71 16.73 -4.51
C MET A 364 1.87 15.72 -4.43
N HIS A 365 2.25 15.06 -5.53
CA HIS A 365 3.32 14.04 -5.51
C HIS A 365 4.73 14.61 -5.29
N ARG A 366 4.90 15.93 -5.46
CA ARG A 366 6.15 16.68 -5.20
C ARG A 366 5.87 17.87 -4.30
N ASP A 367 6.91 18.32 -3.62
CA ASP A 367 6.94 19.52 -2.79
C ASP A 367 5.89 19.54 -1.65
N HIS A 368 5.40 18.35 -1.26
CA HIS A 368 4.43 18.15 -0.20
C HIS A 368 4.80 16.91 0.64
N VAL A 369 4.36 16.89 1.89
CA VAL A 369 4.32 15.70 2.74
C VAL A 369 2.95 15.50 3.35
N VAL A 370 2.62 14.24 3.66
CA VAL A 370 1.40 13.87 4.38
C VAL A 370 1.55 14.29 5.85
N LEU A 371 0.57 15.06 6.35
CA LEU A 371 0.34 15.35 7.77
C LEU A 371 -0.67 14.39 8.40
N LEU A 372 -1.57 13.84 7.59
CA LEU A 372 -2.65 12.95 8.01
C LEU A 372 -3.19 12.21 6.78
N ASP A 373 -3.38 10.89 6.88
CA ASP A 373 -4.11 10.06 5.92
C ASP A 373 -5.11 9.27 6.76
N ILE A 374 -6.34 9.75 6.86
CA ILE A 374 -7.47 9.00 7.42
C ILE A 374 -8.17 8.34 6.25
N ARG A 375 -8.30 7.02 6.33
CA ARG A 375 -9.26 6.27 5.52
C ARG A 375 -10.27 5.71 6.50
N MET A 376 -11.54 5.83 6.14
CA MET A 376 -12.68 5.36 6.91
C MET A 376 -13.84 5.08 5.96
N ASP A 377 -14.64 4.11 6.36
CA ASP A 377 -15.08 3.13 5.40
C ASP A 377 -16.38 2.49 5.97
N ASP A 378 -17.32 2.10 5.11
CA ASP A 378 -18.74 1.81 5.34
C ASP A 378 -19.48 2.81 6.24
N MET A 379 -19.49 4.07 5.79
CA MET A 379 -20.18 5.14 6.53
C MET A 379 -21.66 5.32 6.13
N ASP A 380 -22.10 4.76 5.00
CA ASP A 380 -23.48 4.92 4.52
C ASP A 380 -24.48 4.15 5.41
N GLY A 381 -24.10 3.01 5.99
CA GLY A 381 -24.89 2.32 7.02
C GLY A 381 -24.95 3.06 8.36
N LEU A 382 -23.94 3.90 8.66
CA LEU A 382 -23.79 4.62 9.92
C LEU A 382 -24.33 6.06 9.90
N LEU A 383 -24.99 6.49 8.81
CA LEU A 383 -25.57 7.84 8.69
C LEU A 383 -26.63 8.18 9.76
N ASN A 384 -27.16 7.18 10.47
CA ASN A 384 -28.07 7.34 11.59
C ASN A 384 -27.36 7.66 12.93
N LEU A 385 -26.05 7.51 13.01
CA LEU A 385 -25.28 7.89 14.20
C LEU A 385 -25.08 9.41 14.25
N ALA A 386 -25.18 9.98 15.45
CA ALA A 386 -24.98 11.41 15.68
C ALA A 386 -23.54 11.89 15.44
N SER A 387 -22.60 10.96 15.20
CA SER A 387 -21.22 11.23 14.86
C SER A 387 -20.91 10.68 13.46
N ALA A 388 -20.77 11.60 12.50
CA ALA A 388 -20.12 11.31 11.22
C ALA A 388 -18.65 10.96 11.47
N ALA A 389 -18.35 9.69 11.72
CA ALA A 389 -17.12 9.24 12.37
C ALA A 389 -15.80 9.80 11.80
N PRO A 390 -15.60 9.92 10.47
CA PRO A 390 -14.37 10.49 9.91
C PRO A 390 -14.25 11.99 10.15
N LEU A 391 -15.39 12.70 10.15
CA LEU A 391 -15.48 14.13 10.44
C LEU A 391 -15.37 14.39 11.94
N ALA A 392 -15.88 13.50 12.79
CA ALA A 392 -15.65 13.53 14.24
C ALA A 392 -14.18 13.24 14.60
N CYS A 393 -13.54 12.32 13.88
CA CYS A 393 -12.09 12.07 13.96
C CYS A 393 -11.30 13.32 13.55
N LEU A 394 -11.62 13.92 12.39
CA LEU A 394 -11.00 15.16 11.92
C LEU A 394 -11.18 16.34 12.89
N ASN A 395 -12.38 16.47 13.48
CA ASN A 395 -12.70 17.46 14.51
C ASN A 395 -11.82 17.25 15.75
N GLN A 396 -11.82 16.04 16.33
CA GLN A 396 -11.03 15.72 17.52
C GLN A 396 -9.52 15.90 17.29
N ILE A 397 -9.03 15.59 16.09
CA ILE A 397 -7.63 15.80 15.71
C ILE A 397 -7.35 17.31 15.56
N GLY A 398 -8.28 18.08 14.99
CA GLY A 398 -8.17 19.53 14.87
C GLY A 398 -8.22 20.29 16.20
N GLU A 399 -8.93 19.76 17.21
CA GLU A 399 -8.87 20.27 18.59
C GLU A 399 -7.50 20.06 19.24
N GLN A 400 -6.74 19.08 18.77
CA GLN A 400 -5.50 18.59 19.39
C GLN A 400 -4.25 18.88 18.56
N ILE A 401 -4.35 19.40 17.33
CA ILE A 401 -3.20 19.71 16.49
C ILE A 401 -3.36 21.13 15.94
N THR A 402 -2.51 22.04 16.43
CA THR A 402 -2.48 23.41 15.90
C THR A 402 -1.79 23.43 14.53
N PHE A 403 -2.57 23.42 13.46
CA PHE A 403 -2.08 23.60 12.10
C PHE A 403 -1.59 25.04 11.88
N SER A 404 -0.28 25.24 11.79
CA SER A 404 0.36 26.57 11.69
C SER A 404 0.78 26.99 10.28
N GLN A 405 0.69 26.07 9.30
CA GLN A 405 1.14 26.25 7.92
C GLN A 405 -0.03 26.08 6.95
N PRO A 406 0.04 26.60 5.71
CA PRO A 406 -0.97 26.32 4.69
C PRO A 406 -1.11 24.82 4.45
N ILE A 407 -2.34 24.33 4.42
CA ILE A 407 -2.65 22.90 4.22
C ILE A 407 -3.39 22.70 2.89
N THR A 408 -3.06 21.59 2.22
CA THR A 408 -3.93 21.00 1.20
C THR A 408 -4.79 19.93 1.87
N LEU A 409 -6.11 20.09 1.84
CA LEU A 409 -7.09 19.08 2.23
C LEU A 409 -7.55 18.35 0.97
N GLU A 410 -7.36 17.03 0.89
CA GLU A 410 -7.94 16.19 -0.16
C GLU A 410 -9.05 15.33 0.46
N LEU A 411 -10.26 15.46 -0.10
CA LEU A 411 -11.44 14.66 0.22
C LEU A 411 -11.73 13.74 -0.96
N PHE A 412 -11.74 12.43 -0.69
CA PHE A 412 -11.97 11.39 -1.69
C PHE A 412 -13.20 10.56 -1.31
N LYS A 413 -14.17 10.45 -2.23
CA LYS A 413 -15.53 9.93 -2.03
C LYS A 413 -16.23 10.63 -0.87
N SER A 414 -16.73 11.85 -1.09
CA SER A 414 -17.19 12.73 -0.01
C SER A 414 -18.31 12.17 0.91
N GLY A 415 -19.02 11.12 0.49
CA GLY A 415 -20.06 10.46 1.30
C GLY A 415 -21.33 11.31 1.46
N ARG A 416 -22.34 10.78 2.15
CA ARG A 416 -23.67 11.42 2.28
C ARG A 416 -23.86 12.17 3.59
N TYR A 417 -22.86 12.93 4.03
CA TYR A 417 -22.95 13.71 5.28
C TYR A 417 -23.85 14.94 5.15
N SER A 418 -24.43 15.36 6.27
CA SER A 418 -25.20 16.60 6.37
C SER A 418 -24.29 17.83 6.43
N THR A 419 -24.86 19.01 6.12
CA THR A 419 -24.16 20.30 6.22
C THR A 419 -23.61 20.54 7.63
N ALA A 420 -24.35 20.12 8.67
CA ALA A 420 -23.92 20.24 10.07
C ALA A 420 -22.71 19.33 10.39
N HIS A 421 -22.68 18.09 9.86
CA HIS A 421 -21.55 17.19 10.03
C HIS A 421 -20.27 17.75 9.37
N TRP A 422 -20.39 18.31 8.17
CA TRP A 422 -19.27 18.99 7.51
C TRP A 422 -18.81 20.23 8.25
N HIS A 423 -19.74 21.02 8.79
CA HIS A 423 -19.41 22.21 9.57
C HIS A 423 -18.59 21.86 10.82
N GLU A 424 -19.07 20.88 11.60
CA GLU A 424 -18.37 20.42 12.80
C GLU A 424 -17.01 19.77 12.46
N GLY A 425 -16.94 18.96 11.40
CA GLY A 425 -15.70 18.29 11.00
C GLY A 425 -14.59 19.20 10.49
N LEU A 426 -14.95 20.33 9.86
CA LEU A 426 -14.00 21.24 9.20
C LEU A 426 -13.67 22.50 10.03
N ARG A 427 -14.32 22.71 11.17
CA ARG A 427 -14.22 23.96 11.96
C ARG A 427 -12.81 24.34 12.41
N HIS A 428 -11.93 23.36 12.61
CA HIS A 428 -10.54 23.56 13.04
C HIS A 428 -9.53 23.66 11.88
N LEU A 429 -9.98 23.58 10.63
CA LEU A 429 -9.11 23.59 9.45
C LEU A 429 -8.98 25.00 8.83
N ASP A 430 -8.78 26.03 9.67
CA ASP A 430 -8.74 27.43 9.22
C ASP A 430 -7.56 27.74 8.27
N THR A 431 -6.52 26.92 8.33
CA THR A 431 -5.29 27.01 7.52
C THR A 431 -5.33 26.28 6.18
N VAL A 432 -6.43 25.60 5.83
CA VAL A 432 -6.57 24.99 4.50
C VAL A 432 -6.59 26.07 3.43
N HIS A 433 -5.60 26.00 2.54
CA HIS A 433 -5.44 26.88 1.39
C HIS A 433 -5.98 26.24 0.11
N THR A 434 -5.85 24.92 0.01
CA THR A 434 -6.19 24.15 -1.19
C THR A 434 -7.12 23.01 -0.82
N LEU A 435 -8.26 22.91 -1.49
CA LEU A 435 -9.22 21.80 -1.35
C LEU A 435 -9.19 20.97 -2.63
N VAL A 436 -8.82 19.69 -2.52
CA VAL A 436 -8.87 18.71 -3.61
C VAL A 436 -10.11 17.85 -3.43
N LEU A 437 -10.94 17.74 -4.47
CA LEU A 437 -12.18 16.98 -4.47
C LEU A 437 -12.18 15.99 -5.63
N ASP A 438 -12.48 14.72 -5.35
CA ASP A 438 -12.59 13.69 -6.39
C ASP A 438 -13.98 13.62 -7.06
N GLU A 439 -14.94 14.38 -6.54
CA GLU A 439 -16.33 14.44 -6.96
C GLU A 439 -16.64 15.78 -7.64
N PHE A 440 -17.40 15.75 -8.75
CA PHE A 440 -17.91 16.96 -9.39
C PHE A 440 -19.31 16.76 -9.99
N PRO A 441 -20.28 17.66 -9.74
CA PRO A 441 -20.20 18.79 -8.81
C PRO A 441 -19.95 18.31 -7.37
N PRO A 442 -19.34 19.12 -6.49
CA PRO A 442 -19.19 18.75 -5.08
C PRO A 442 -20.55 18.44 -4.44
N SER A 443 -20.57 17.52 -3.47
CA SER A 443 -21.81 17.21 -2.77
C SER A 443 -22.41 18.47 -2.12
N LYS A 444 -23.71 18.70 -2.32
CA LYS A 444 -24.35 19.96 -1.92
C LYS A 444 -24.11 20.29 -0.44
N ALA A 445 -24.25 19.31 0.44
CA ALA A 445 -24.04 19.48 1.87
C ALA A 445 -22.60 19.92 2.25
N LEU A 446 -21.58 19.42 1.55
CA LEU A 446 -20.19 19.86 1.73
C LEU A 446 -20.03 21.31 1.28
N TRP A 447 -20.57 21.63 0.11
CA TRP A 447 -20.41 22.96 -0.48
C TRP A 447 -21.19 24.05 0.27
N ASP A 448 -22.41 23.72 0.69
CA ASP A 448 -23.23 24.53 1.58
C ASP A 448 -22.48 24.80 2.89
N ALA A 449 -21.82 23.81 3.50
CA ALA A 449 -21.06 24.03 4.74
C ALA A 449 -19.87 25.01 4.52
N ILE A 450 -19.16 24.89 3.40
CA ILE A 450 -18.00 25.73 3.06
C ILE A 450 -18.40 27.17 2.67
N CYS A 451 -19.63 27.39 2.17
CA CYS A 451 -20.04 28.67 1.58
C CYS A 451 -21.18 29.37 2.36
N LEU A 452 -22.21 28.63 2.77
CA LEU A 452 -23.42 29.10 3.42
C LEU A 452 -23.29 29.09 4.94
N GLY A 453 -22.57 30.09 5.47
CA GLY A 453 -22.83 30.52 6.84
C GLY A 453 -24.18 31.23 6.88
N ASP A 454 -25.25 30.49 7.19
CA ASP A 454 -26.65 30.98 7.16
C ASP A 454 -27.01 31.89 8.33
N SER A 455 -26.23 31.87 9.42
CA SER A 455 -26.45 32.79 10.54
C SER A 455 -25.51 34.00 10.49
N PRO A 456 -26.04 35.24 10.58
CA PRO A 456 -25.21 36.42 10.86
C PRO A 456 -24.63 36.43 12.28
N THR A 457 -24.94 35.44 13.13
CA THR A 457 -24.42 35.31 14.50
C THR A 457 -23.05 34.63 14.55
N SER A 458 -22.02 35.34 14.07
CA SER A 458 -20.61 35.24 14.52
C SER A 458 -19.85 33.90 14.45
N GLU A 459 -20.45 32.77 14.07
CA GLU A 459 -19.69 31.54 13.80
C GLU A 459 -18.85 31.75 12.53
N GLY A 460 -17.54 31.54 12.67
CA GLY A 460 -16.55 31.92 11.65
C GLY A 460 -16.71 31.12 10.36
N HIS A 461 -16.36 31.73 9.23
CA HIS A 461 -16.37 31.04 7.94
C HIS A 461 -15.47 29.80 7.97
N LEU A 462 -16.01 28.64 7.56
CA LEU A 462 -15.19 27.46 7.33
C LEU A 462 -14.14 27.72 6.24
N LEU A 463 -12.94 27.20 6.47
CA LEU A 463 -11.79 27.29 5.56
C LEU A 463 -11.61 28.75 5.05
N PRO A 464 -11.44 29.76 5.93
CA PRO A 464 -11.44 31.16 5.53
C PRO A 464 -10.24 31.53 4.63
N ARG A 465 -9.20 30.68 4.62
CA ARG A 465 -8.01 30.80 3.76
C ARG A 465 -8.07 29.96 2.49
N LEU A 466 -9.20 29.30 2.20
CA LEU A 466 -9.37 28.50 0.99
C LEU A 466 -9.31 29.40 -0.25
N HIS A 467 -8.23 29.24 -1.03
CA HIS A 467 -7.95 30.04 -2.22
C HIS A 467 -7.91 29.21 -3.51
N VAL A 468 -7.70 27.90 -3.40
CA VAL A 468 -7.61 26.97 -4.55
C VAL A 468 -8.58 25.81 -4.36
N VAL A 469 -9.41 25.55 -5.36
CA VAL A 469 -10.20 24.31 -5.45
C VAL A 469 -9.71 23.51 -6.63
N TYR A 470 -9.41 22.23 -6.40
CA TYR A 470 -8.82 21.34 -7.37
C TYR A 470 -9.74 20.12 -7.56
N ILE A 471 -10.15 19.85 -8.79
CA ILE A 471 -11.12 18.78 -9.11
C ILE A 471 -10.40 17.59 -9.80
N THR A 472 -10.34 16.45 -9.10
CA THR A 472 -9.70 15.19 -9.51
C THR A 472 -10.72 14.07 -9.77
N LEU A 473 -11.53 14.12 -10.83
CA LEU A 473 -12.37 12.97 -11.18
C LEU A 473 -11.50 11.72 -11.43
N ARG A 474 -11.33 10.83 -10.46
CA ARG A 474 -10.79 9.50 -10.76
C ARG A 474 -11.80 8.78 -11.63
N ARG A 475 -11.33 8.04 -12.64
CA ARG A 475 -12.18 7.04 -13.29
C ARG A 475 -12.67 6.13 -12.16
N LYS A 476 -14.00 6.03 -11.97
CA LYS A 476 -14.55 4.91 -11.22
C LYS A 476 -14.00 3.67 -11.89
N SER A 477 -13.24 2.85 -11.14
CA SER A 477 -12.95 1.49 -11.55
C SER A 477 -14.31 0.88 -11.86
N LEU A 478 -14.57 0.58 -13.13
CA LEU A 478 -15.81 -0.06 -13.54
C LEU A 478 -15.89 -1.34 -12.69
N PRO A 479 -17.00 -1.58 -11.97
CA PRO A 479 -17.15 -2.83 -11.24
C PRO A 479 -16.94 -3.96 -12.26
N ASN A 480 -15.97 -4.84 -11.98
CA ASN A 480 -15.64 -5.94 -12.88
C ASN A 480 -16.93 -6.72 -13.14
N GLY A 481 -17.39 -6.71 -14.40
CA GLY A 481 -18.77 -7.04 -14.77
C GLY A 481 -19.12 -8.53 -14.64
N ARG A 482 -19.17 -9.03 -13.40
CA ARG A 482 -19.57 -10.40 -13.03
C ARG A 482 -20.88 -10.48 -12.26
N ASP A 483 -21.59 -9.36 -12.08
CA ASP A 483 -22.99 -9.35 -11.65
C ASP A 483 -23.89 -9.84 -12.79
N GLY A 484 -23.82 -11.14 -13.07
CA GLY A 484 -24.76 -11.83 -13.94
C GLY A 484 -26.12 -11.91 -13.25
N GLU A 485 -27.17 -11.41 -13.92
CA GLU A 485 -28.54 -11.43 -13.43
C GLU A 485 -29.02 -12.86 -13.14
N PHE A 486 -29.05 -13.25 -11.86
CA PHE A 486 -29.77 -14.45 -11.42
C PHE A 486 -31.28 -14.19 -11.48
N SER A 487 -31.84 -14.31 -12.69
CA SER A 487 -33.28 -14.44 -12.86
C SER A 487 -33.73 -15.81 -12.35
N ALA A 488 -34.59 -15.81 -11.33
CA ALA A 488 -35.21 -17.02 -10.82
C ALA A 488 -36.30 -17.53 -11.78
N SER A 489 -36.19 -18.80 -12.18
CA SER A 489 -37.33 -19.57 -12.68
C SER A 489 -37.13 -21.05 -12.35
N ASP A 490 -37.97 -21.57 -11.45
CA ASP A 490 -38.23 -23.01 -11.34
C ASP A 490 -38.68 -23.56 -12.70
N ASP A 491 -38.14 -24.72 -13.11
CA ASP A 491 -39.00 -25.87 -13.44
C ASP A 491 -38.20 -27.19 -13.61
N LEU A 492 -38.90 -28.30 -13.36
CA LEU A 492 -38.37 -29.66 -13.17
C LEU A 492 -37.96 -30.40 -14.48
N ALA A 493 -36.81 -31.08 -14.49
CA ALA A 493 -36.57 -32.30 -15.31
C ALA A 493 -35.37 -33.15 -14.82
N GLU A 494 -35.43 -34.47 -15.10
CA GLU A 494 -34.53 -35.53 -14.58
C GLU A 494 -33.11 -35.60 -15.20
N PRO A 495 -32.14 -36.26 -14.51
CA PRO A 495 -30.78 -36.44 -15.02
C PRO A 495 -30.61 -37.62 -15.98
N VAL A 496 -29.89 -37.41 -17.09
CA VAL A 496 -29.37 -38.48 -17.96
C VAL A 496 -27.85 -38.33 -18.11
N PRO A 497 -27.04 -39.34 -17.74
CA PRO A 497 -25.58 -39.28 -17.87
C PRO A 497 -25.13 -39.77 -19.24
N ARG A 498 -24.09 -39.15 -19.84
CA ARG A 498 -23.08 -39.89 -20.65
C ARG A 498 -21.87 -39.06 -21.12
N ARG A 499 -20.72 -39.76 -21.04
CA ARG A 499 -19.54 -39.73 -21.92
C ARG A 499 -18.61 -38.51 -21.92
N ARG A 500 -17.41 -38.79 -21.35
CA ARG A 500 -16.13 -38.44 -21.95
C ARG A 500 -16.10 -38.80 -23.45
N ASP A 501 -15.45 -37.99 -24.26
CA ASP A 501 -14.42 -38.45 -25.19
C ASP A 501 -13.40 -37.33 -25.46
N SER A 502 -12.20 -37.72 -25.86
CA SER A 502 -10.99 -36.91 -26.01
C SER A 502 -10.70 -36.50 -27.45
N SER A 503 -9.96 -35.41 -27.67
CA SER A 503 -8.86 -35.39 -28.66
C SER A 503 -7.98 -34.13 -28.62
N ASP A 504 -6.72 -34.35 -29.01
CA ASP A 504 -5.59 -33.42 -29.09
C ASP A 504 -5.73 -32.33 -30.17
N SER A 505 -4.93 -31.25 -30.08
CA SER A 505 -4.08 -30.80 -31.21
C SER A 505 -3.03 -29.76 -30.80
N ASP A 506 -1.86 -29.83 -31.45
CA ASP A 506 -0.69 -28.95 -31.26
C ASP A 506 -0.83 -27.57 -31.91
N SER A 507 -0.18 -26.52 -31.36
CA SER A 507 0.59 -25.54 -32.16
C SER A 507 1.54 -24.66 -31.31
N VAL A 508 2.61 -24.16 -31.96
CA VAL A 508 3.71 -23.32 -31.45
C VAL A 508 4.25 -22.49 -32.64
N PRO A 509 4.92 -21.33 -32.50
CA PRO A 509 4.71 -20.15 -31.64
C PRO A 509 4.43 -18.87 -32.47
N VAL A 510 4.08 -17.73 -31.84
CA VAL A 510 4.10 -16.39 -32.48
C VAL A 510 4.74 -15.36 -31.53
N MET A 511 5.45 -14.37 -32.10
CA MET A 511 6.23 -13.34 -31.38
C MET A 511 5.39 -12.10 -31.00
N GLU A 512 5.79 -11.50 -29.87
CA GLU A 512 5.83 -10.06 -29.57
C GLU A 512 4.67 -9.16 -30.06
N SER A 513 3.83 -8.75 -29.10
CA SER A 513 3.26 -7.39 -29.12
C SER A 513 3.14 -6.84 -27.69
N ASP A 514 3.78 -5.71 -27.47
CA ASP A 514 3.88 -4.97 -26.21
C ASP A 514 2.57 -4.18 -25.92
N SER A 515 1.94 -4.41 -24.76
CA SER A 515 0.88 -3.54 -24.22
C SER A 515 0.63 -3.80 -22.73
N GLY A 516 1.10 -2.89 -21.87
CA GLY A 516 0.91 -2.98 -20.42
C GLY A 516 -0.52 -2.65 -19.96
N SER A 517 -0.95 -3.28 -18.87
CA SER A 517 -2.20 -3.00 -18.16
C SER A 517 -2.07 -3.37 -16.68
N GLU A 518 -1.77 -2.40 -15.82
CA GLU A 518 -1.74 -2.56 -14.36
C GLU A 518 -3.04 -2.11 -13.70
N ASP A 519 -3.69 -2.99 -12.95
CA ASP A 519 -4.57 -2.78 -11.76
C ASP A 519 -4.88 -4.20 -11.24
N LEU A 520 -5.04 -4.55 -9.95
CA LEU A 520 -5.67 -3.81 -8.85
C LEU A 520 -5.01 -4.09 -7.45
N GLU A 521 -3.91 -4.85 -7.39
CA GLU A 521 -3.31 -5.34 -6.12
C GLU A 521 -2.27 -4.42 -5.47
N GLN A 522 -1.99 -3.23 -6.03
CA GLN A 522 -0.93 -2.33 -5.51
C GLN A 522 -1.31 -1.57 -4.21
N PHE A 523 -2.48 -1.80 -3.61
CA PHE A 523 -3.04 -0.90 -2.59
C PHE A 523 -2.72 -1.23 -1.12
N LEU A 524 -2.24 -2.43 -0.81
CA LEU A 524 -1.87 -2.87 0.56
C LEU A 524 -0.37 -3.13 0.68
N GLN A 525 0.47 -2.10 0.53
CA GLN A 525 1.90 -2.21 0.78
C GLN A 525 2.46 -1.06 1.63
N GLY A 526 2.42 -1.20 2.95
CA GLY A 526 3.42 -0.56 3.82
C GLY A 526 4.85 -1.06 3.51
N ASP A 527 4.95 -2.23 2.87
CA ASP A 527 6.16 -3.00 2.59
C ASP A 527 7.03 -2.50 1.41
N GLU A 528 6.60 -1.55 0.58
CA GLU A 528 7.40 -1.10 -0.59
C GLU A 528 8.82 -0.60 -0.23
N ARG A 529 9.01 -0.07 0.99
CA ARG A 529 10.34 0.33 1.50
C ARG A 529 11.30 -0.87 1.72
N LEU A 530 10.78 -2.10 1.73
CA LEU A 530 11.55 -3.34 1.67
C LEU A 530 11.64 -3.86 0.24
N TYR A 531 10.54 -3.88 -0.53
CA TYR A 531 10.56 -4.37 -1.93
C TYR A 531 11.50 -3.56 -2.85
N GLU A 532 11.47 -2.22 -2.83
CA GLU A 532 12.38 -1.38 -3.65
C GLU A 532 13.87 -1.53 -3.26
N ARG A 533 14.16 -2.10 -2.08
CA ARG A 533 15.54 -2.25 -1.58
C ARG A 533 16.13 -3.65 -1.79
N PHE A 534 15.27 -4.65 -2.03
CA PHE A 534 15.68 -6.06 -2.15
C PHE A 534 15.25 -6.73 -3.47
N GLY A 535 14.35 -6.10 -4.25
CA GLY A 535 14.22 -6.26 -5.69
C GLY A 535 13.67 -7.61 -6.18
N TYR A 536 12.40 -7.64 -6.56
CA TYR A 536 11.75 -8.74 -7.27
C TYR A 536 10.72 -8.17 -8.27
N GLN A 537 10.53 -8.83 -9.42
CA GLN A 537 9.47 -8.51 -10.40
C GLN A 537 8.37 -9.60 -10.41
N ARG A 538 7.19 -9.24 -10.93
CA ARG A 538 6.00 -10.10 -11.06
C ARG A 538 6.17 -11.17 -12.14
N GLY A 539 5.52 -12.32 -11.94
CA GLY A 539 5.24 -13.31 -12.99
C GLY A 539 3.77 -13.27 -13.41
N GLU A 540 3.50 -13.57 -14.68
CA GLU A 540 2.15 -13.60 -15.28
C GLU A 540 1.43 -14.94 -15.04
N PRO A 541 0.09 -14.92 -15.03
CA PRO A 541 -0.63 -15.96 -15.78
C PRO A 541 -1.96 -15.51 -16.45
N GLY A 542 -2.27 -16.13 -17.60
CA GLY A 542 -3.66 -16.45 -17.99
C GLY A 542 -4.33 -15.55 -19.03
N GLU A 543 -4.66 -16.13 -20.18
CA GLU A 543 -5.44 -15.50 -21.27
C GLU A 543 -6.91 -15.28 -20.89
N GLU A 544 -7.50 -14.12 -21.20
CA GLU A 544 -8.95 -13.98 -21.46
C GLU A 544 -9.26 -12.77 -22.39
N GLN A 545 -10.48 -12.70 -22.91
CA GLN A 545 -10.78 -12.14 -24.26
C GLN A 545 -10.95 -10.61 -24.37
N GLU A 546 -10.78 -10.09 -25.61
CA GLU A 546 -10.94 -8.67 -25.98
C GLU A 546 -12.28 -8.03 -25.52
N PRO A 547 -12.27 -6.87 -24.85
CA PRO A 547 -13.50 -6.16 -24.50
C PRO A 547 -14.05 -5.35 -25.69
N ARG A 548 -15.31 -5.61 -26.04
CA ARG A 548 -16.06 -4.76 -26.98
C ARG A 548 -16.28 -3.36 -26.41
N VAL A 549 -16.09 -2.33 -27.23
CA VAL A 549 -16.39 -0.93 -26.90
C VAL A 549 -17.90 -0.74 -26.68
N TYR A 550 -18.34 -0.70 -25.42
CA TYR A 550 -19.68 -0.28 -25.06
C TYR A 550 -19.74 1.23 -24.82
N LYS A 551 -20.72 1.89 -25.43
CA LYS A 551 -21.01 3.31 -25.20
C LYS A 551 -21.49 3.48 -23.77
N THR A 552 -20.74 4.20 -22.95
CA THR A 552 -21.24 4.75 -21.69
C THR A 552 -22.46 5.62 -21.97
N THR A 553 -23.52 5.45 -21.18
CA THR A 553 -24.70 6.32 -21.22
C THR A 553 -24.31 7.73 -20.82
N GLY A 554 -24.22 8.62 -21.81
CA GLY A 554 -23.98 10.04 -21.56
C GLY A 554 -25.14 10.65 -20.75
N PHE A 555 -24.87 11.77 -20.08
CA PHE A 555 -25.87 12.58 -19.39
C PHE A 555 -26.98 13.03 -20.35
N GLY A 556 -28.03 12.22 -20.45
CA GLY A 556 -29.15 12.41 -21.37
C GLY A 556 -30.17 13.37 -20.79
N VAL A 557 -30.07 14.65 -21.16
CA VAL A 557 -31.21 15.57 -21.05
C VAL A 557 -32.19 15.21 -22.17
N ASP A 558 -33.40 14.75 -21.82
CA ASP A 558 -34.43 14.39 -22.80
C ASP A 558 -34.91 15.64 -23.57
N PRO A 559 -34.72 15.72 -24.90
CA PRO A 559 -35.04 16.91 -25.67
C PRO A 559 -36.52 17.03 -26.07
N ASN A 560 -37.40 16.09 -25.69
CA ASN A 560 -38.75 15.99 -26.25
C ASN A 560 -39.90 16.49 -25.36
N ILE A 561 -39.64 17.09 -24.20
CA ILE A 561 -40.69 17.75 -23.40
C ILE A 561 -40.98 19.15 -23.97
N ARG A 562 -41.90 19.21 -24.93
CA ARG A 562 -42.51 20.47 -25.41
C ARG A 562 -43.74 20.82 -24.56
N THR A 563 -43.57 21.69 -23.57
CA THR A 563 -44.64 22.50 -23.00
C THR A 563 -44.42 23.97 -23.37
N GLY A 564 -45.50 24.66 -23.72
CA GLY A 564 -45.41 25.99 -24.32
C GLY A 564 -45.48 27.13 -23.30
N GLY A 565 -44.85 28.24 -23.66
CA GLY A 565 -45.45 29.56 -23.41
C GLY A 565 -45.36 30.11 -21.99
N ASP A 566 -44.19 30.05 -21.37
CA ASP A 566 -43.74 31.11 -20.46
C ASP A 566 -42.20 31.20 -20.50
N HIS A 567 -41.62 32.30 -19.99
CA HIS A 567 -40.17 32.55 -20.00
C HIS A 567 -39.42 31.63 -19.03
N LEU A 568 -39.32 30.34 -19.37
CA LEU A 568 -38.42 29.40 -18.71
C LEU A 568 -36.98 29.88 -18.90
N LEU A 569 -36.35 30.27 -17.79
CA LEU A 569 -34.91 30.45 -17.71
C LEU A 569 -34.22 29.17 -18.22
N PRO A 570 -33.06 29.28 -18.90
CA PRO A 570 -32.33 28.09 -19.33
C PRO A 570 -32.10 27.18 -18.12
N PRO A 571 -32.29 25.85 -18.26
CA PRO A 571 -32.17 24.93 -17.14
C PRO A 571 -30.78 25.09 -16.51
N GLU A 572 -30.78 25.39 -15.22
CA GLU A 572 -29.58 25.62 -14.42
C GLU A 572 -28.59 24.46 -14.63
N GLY A 573 -27.30 24.80 -14.77
CA GLY A 573 -26.27 23.78 -14.94
C GLY A 573 -26.24 22.84 -13.73
N PRO A 574 -25.88 21.55 -13.88
CA PRO A 574 -25.79 20.66 -12.73
C PRO A 574 -24.75 21.10 -11.67
N TRP A 575 -23.91 22.08 -12.02
CA TRP A 575 -22.94 22.76 -11.15
C TRP A 575 -23.43 24.10 -10.59
N GLN A 576 -24.72 24.48 -10.69
CA GLN A 576 -25.20 25.78 -10.23
C GLN A 576 -24.88 26.02 -8.74
N ASN A 577 -25.19 25.05 -7.86
CA ASN A 577 -24.82 25.13 -6.44
C ASN A 577 -23.32 25.42 -6.22
N PHE A 578 -22.44 24.89 -7.09
CA PHE A 578 -20.99 25.15 -7.01
C PHE A 578 -20.67 26.62 -7.31
N VAL A 579 -21.24 27.15 -8.39
CA VAL A 579 -21.09 28.55 -8.82
C VAL A 579 -21.68 29.52 -7.79
N ASP A 580 -22.87 29.25 -7.26
CA ASP A 580 -23.53 30.08 -6.25
C ASP A 580 -22.69 30.17 -4.96
N GLY A 581 -22.09 29.05 -4.53
CA GLY A 581 -21.19 29.04 -3.38
C GLY A 581 -19.88 29.81 -3.62
N LEU A 582 -19.31 29.73 -4.84
CA LEU A 582 -18.17 30.57 -5.23
C LEU A 582 -18.54 32.06 -5.18
N GLU A 583 -19.70 32.45 -5.72
CA GLU A 583 -20.20 33.83 -5.69
C GLU A 583 -20.38 34.31 -4.25
N CYS A 584 -21.03 33.50 -3.40
CA CYS A 584 -21.27 33.79 -1.99
C CYS A 584 -19.95 34.04 -1.23
N ARG A 585 -18.92 33.22 -1.47
CA ARG A 585 -17.58 33.42 -0.89
C ARG A 585 -16.89 34.69 -1.40
N THR A 586 -17.04 35.01 -2.69
CA THR A 586 -16.53 36.25 -3.28
C THR A 586 -17.21 37.49 -2.71
N MET A 587 -18.54 37.50 -2.55
CA MET A 587 -19.28 38.58 -1.86
C MET A 587 -18.83 38.79 -0.40
N ARG A 588 -18.40 37.71 0.28
CA ARG A 588 -17.91 37.72 1.67
C ARG A 588 -16.42 38.09 1.81
N ASN A 589 -15.73 38.45 0.73
CA ASN A 589 -14.27 38.70 0.68
C ASN A 589 -13.39 37.49 1.09
N VAL A 590 -13.93 36.27 1.04
CA VAL A 590 -13.21 34.99 1.23
C VAL A 590 -13.22 34.16 -0.06
N GLY A 591 -13.23 34.87 -1.20
CA GLY A 591 -13.38 34.34 -2.55
C GLY A 591 -12.25 33.39 -2.95
N ILE A 592 -12.61 32.42 -3.78
CA ILE A 592 -11.67 31.41 -4.28
C ILE A 592 -10.94 32.02 -5.49
N ARG A 593 -9.60 32.09 -5.38
CA ARG A 593 -8.75 32.69 -6.40
C ARG A 593 -8.67 31.82 -7.65
N GLN A 594 -8.54 30.51 -7.48
CA GLN A 594 -8.22 29.59 -8.57
C GLN A 594 -9.08 28.32 -8.49
N VAL A 595 -9.67 27.93 -9.62
CA VAL A 595 -10.31 26.62 -9.80
C VAL A 595 -9.50 25.82 -10.81
N VAL A 596 -9.02 24.64 -10.42
CA VAL A 596 -8.13 23.78 -11.21
C VAL A 596 -8.85 22.49 -11.57
N PHE A 597 -8.89 22.14 -12.87
CA PHE A 597 -9.48 20.90 -13.37
C PHE A 597 -8.40 19.93 -13.85
N HIS A 598 -8.41 18.72 -13.31
CA HIS A 598 -7.49 17.64 -13.70
C HIS A 598 -7.79 17.09 -15.11
N PRO A 599 -6.81 16.53 -15.85
CA PRO A 599 -7.02 16.00 -17.20
C PRO A 599 -7.82 14.70 -17.27
N SER A 600 -8.31 14.19 -16.15
CA SER A 600 -9.35 13.16 -16.15
C SER A 600 -10.76 13.76 -16.24
N PHE A 601 -10.98 14.93 -15.64
CA PHE A 601 -12.28 15.61 -15.58
C PHE A 601 -12.74 16.09 -16.97
N TRP A 602 -11.86 16.71 -17.74
CA TRP A 602 -12.21 17.27 -19.05
C TRP A 602 -12.56 16.20 -20.12
N MET A 603 -12.31 14.92 -19.84
CA MET A 603 -12.66 13.78 -20.71
C MET A 603 -14.04 13.20 -20.40
N SER A 604 -14.62 13.46 -19.22
CA SER A 604 -15.93 12.93 -18.82
C SER A 604 -17.10 13.86 -19.12
N ILE A 605 -16.86 15.09 -19.59
CA ILE A 605 -17.90 16.07 -19.94
C ILE A 605 -17.75 16.61 -21.37
N SER A 606 -18.89 16.97 -22.00
CA SER A 606 -18.91 17.46 -23.39
C SER A 606 -18.14 18.77 -23.56
N LYS A 607 -17.83 19.12 -24.81
CA LYS A 607 -17.15 20.39 -25.12
C LYS A 607 -18.04 21.59 -24.77
N GLU A 608 -19.34 21.44 -25.00
CA GLU A 608 -20.37 22.44 -24.75
C GLU A 608 -20.55 22.66 -23.25
N ALA A 609 -20.57 21.57 -22.45
CA ALA A 609 -20.61 21.64 -20.99
C ALA A 609 -19.36 22.32 -20.43
N ARG A 610 -18.17 22.00 -20.97
CA ARG A 610 -16.90 22.67 -20.58
C ARG A 610 -16.90 24.17 -20.86
N LEU A 611 -17.45 24.59 -22.00
CA LEU A 611 -17.53 26.02 -22.33
C LEU A 611 -18.47 26.78 -21.39
N ARG A 612 -19.66 26.23 -21.11
CA ARG A 612 -20.60 26.81 -20.14
C ARG A 612 -20.01 26.87 -18.73
N LEU A 613 -19.53 25.74 -18.20
CA LEU A 613 -18.88 25.67 -16.90
C LEU A 613 -17.71 26.67 -16.76
N LYS A 614 -16.93 26.88 -17.83
CA LYS A 614 -15.88 27.89 -17.85
C LYS A 614 -16.43 29.31 -17.82
N GLU A 615 -17.49 29.61 -18.58
CA GLU A 615 -18.16 30.91 -18.58
C GLU A 615 -18.74 31.22 -17.19
N ASP A 616 -19.50 30.29 -16.61
CA ASP A 616 -20.15 30.41 -15.30
C ASP A 616 -19.12 30.64 -14.17
N ILE A 617 -18.04 29.85 -14.12
CA ILE A 617 -16.97 30.03 -13.11
C ILE A 617 -16.18 31.33 -13.35
N SER A 618 -16.01 31.78 -14.60
CA SER A 618 -15.21 33.00 -14.90
C SER A 618 -15.87 34.28 -14.39
N ALA A 619 -17.17 34.23 -14.06
CA ALA A 619 -17.88 35.33 -13.42
C ALA A 619 -17.57 35.46 -11.92
N VAL A 620 -17.13 34.37 -11.26
CA VAL A 620 -17.09 34.26 -9.78
C VAL A 620 -15.71 33.94 -9.20
N ALA A 621 -14.79 33.38 -10.01
CA ALA A 621 -13.41 33.05 -9.63
C ALA A 621 -12.40 33.77 -10.55
N ALA A 622 -11.26 34.21 -9.98
CA ALA A 622 -10.29 35.03 -10.70
C ALA A 622 -9.47 34.27 -11.76
N GLU A 623 -9.30 32.96 -11.60
CA GLU A 623 -8.49 32.12 -12.47
C GLU A 623 -9.08 30.71 -12.62
N ILE A 624 -9.13 30.20 -13.86
CA ILE A 624 -9.53 28.82 -14.15
C ILE A 624 -8.39 28.13 -14.89
N VAL A 625 -7.80 27.11 -14.27
CA VAL A 625 -6.70 26.33 -14.84
C VAL A 625 -7.22 24.98 -15.32
N TRP A 626 -7.01 24.71 -16.60
CA TRP A 626 -7.23 23.40 -17.20
C TRP A 626 -5.86 22.78 -17.42
N LEU A 627 -5.53 21.73 -16.68
CA LEU A 627 -4.23 21.09 -16.83
C LEU A 627 -4.16 20.33 -18.17
N PRO A 628 -3.00 20.35 -18.86
CA PRO A 628 -2.78 19.49 -20.02
C PRO A 628 -2.79 18.02 -19.57
N PRO A 629 -3.14 17.06 -20.45
CA PRO A 629 -3.00 15.66 -20.12
C PRO A 629 -1.52 15.38 -19.88
N ASP A 630 -1.22 14.57 -18.87
CA ASP A 630 0.16 14.15 -18.60
C ASP A 630 0.69 13.46 -19.86
N THR A 631 1.53 14.15 -20.62
CA THR A 631 2.34 13.52 -21.65
C THR A 631 3.38 12.72 -20.89
N GLU A 632 3.28 11.39 -20.91
CA GLU A 632 4.19 10.49 -20.21
C GLU A 632 5.64 10.85 -20.55
N THR A 633 6.43 11.22 -19.52
CA THR A 633 7.85 11.62 -19.60
C THR A 633 8.73 10.75 -18.74
#